data_AF-A0A2R6WBA8-F1
#
_entry.id   AF-A0A2R6WBA8-F1
#
_cell.length_a   1.000
_cell.length_b   1.000
_cell.length_c   1.000
_cell.angle_alpha   90.00
_cell.angle_beta   90.00
_cell.angle_gamma   90.00
#
_symmetry.space_group_name_H-M   'P 1'
#
loop_
_entity.id
_entity.type
_entity.pdbx_description
1 polymer ?
#
loop_
_entity_poly.entity_id
_entity_poly.type
_entity_poly.pdbx_seq_one_letter_code
_entity_poly.pdbx_strand_id
1 'polypeptide(L)'
;MEEVARLDKECWICETCGVQFAPSSDPPAECHICVDERQFVPKGGQRWTKQEQLKQRGYRNMYQKHEQNLYGIATVPKFGIGQRAFLLQTPNGNLLCDCVTFLDDATIDIIKGLGGLRAIAISHPHFYSANAQWSAAFGNIPVYMHEKDRKWAGYDHENVSYWSGETLSLWDGIQLVRLGGHFPGGSILHWPSGADGKGAVISGDILQVTMDRKAVSVMRSFPNYIPLSGSHSQRISKIMETLEYDRLYGAFFDLEIETNAKALVRNSLQRYVHWLQSDDTDI
;
A
#
# COMPACT_ATOMS: atom_id res chain seq x y z
N MET A 1 -25.13 0.91 0.91
CA MET A 1 -25.35 -0.22 -0.03
C MET A 1 -25.65 0.27 -1.44
N GLU A 2 -26.57 1.22 -1.63
CA GLU A 2 -26.85 1.79 -2.97
C GLU A 2 -25.63 2.43 -3.64
N GLU A 3 -24.83 3.18 -2.88
CA GLU A 3 -23.59 3.78 -3.40
C GLU A 3 -22.57 2.73 -3.83
N VAL A 4 -22.34 1.69 -3.02
CA VAL A 4 -21.46 0.56 -3.37
C VAL A 4 -21.92 -0.12 -4.66
N ALA A 5 -23.22 -0.44 -4.76
CA ALA A 5 -23.79 -1.05 -5.94
C ALA A 5 -23.70 -0.17 -7.20
N ARG A 6 -23.72 1.16 -7.05
CA ARG A 6 -23.46 2.10 -8.14
C ARG A 6 -21.99 2.04 -8.56
N LEU A 7 -21.06 2.14 -7.60
CA LEU A 7 -19.62 2.06 -7.87
C LEU A 7 -19.23 0.73 -8.54
N ASP A 8 -19.84 -0.38 -8.13
CA ASP A 8 -19.61 -1.70 -8.74
C ASP A 8 -19.91 -1.74 -10.24
N LYS A 9 -20.91 -0.95 -10.68
CA LYS A 9 -21.36 -0.90 -12.07
C LYS A 9 -20.62 0.13 -12.92
N GLU A 10 -20.24 1.25 -12.33
CA GLU A 10 -19.77 2.42 -13.08
C GLU A 10 -18.25 2.60 -13.04
N CYS A 11 -17.56 2.07 -12.03
CA CYS A 11 -16.11 2.22 -11.91
C CYS A 11 -15.35 1.12 -12.66
N TRP A 12 -14.34 1.53 -13.44
CA TRP A 12 -13.44 0.62 -14.14
C TRP A 12 -12.18 0.36 -13.32
N ILE A 13 -11.69 -0.87 -13.39
CA ILE A 13 -10.49 -1.33 -12.68
C ILE A 13 -9.48 -1.77 -13.72
N CYS A 14 -8.26 -1.23 -13.65
CA CYS A 14 -7.16 -1.71 -14.49
C CYS A 14 -6.75 -3.12 -14.04
N GLU A 15 -6.79 -4.11 -14.94
CA GLU A 15 -6.43 -5.49 -14.59
C GLU A 15 -4.94 -5.66 -14.21
N THR A 16 -4.07 -4.74 -14.65
CA THR A 16 -2.62 -4.82 -14.40
C THR A 16 -2.25 -4.37 -13.00
N CYS A 17 -2.65 -3.16 -12.59
CA CYS A 17 -2.29 -2.62 -11.28
C CYS A 17 -3.39 -2.81 -10.23
N GLY A 18 -4.63 -3.06 -10.66
CA GLY A 18 -5.79 -3.21 -9.78
C GLY A 18 -6.38 -1.89 -9.28
N VAL A 19 -5.92 -0.74 -9.77
CA VAL A 19 -6.45 0.57 -9.38
C VAL A 19 -7.78 0.84 -10.08
N GLN A 20 -8.73 1.33 -9.28
CA GLN A 20 -10.06 1.77 -9.69
C GLN A 20 -10.04 3.22 -10.16
N PHE A 21 -10.83 3.48 -11.20
CA PHE A 21 -11.02 4.80 -11.80
C PHE A 21 -12.42 5.32 -11.54
N ALA A 22 -12.57 6.64 -11.63
CA ALA A 22 -13.85 7.32 -11.45
C ALA A 22 -14.96 6.72 -12.36
N PRO A 23 -16.23 6.78 -11.92
CA PRO A 23 -17.38 6.30 -12.69
C PRO A 23 -17.42 6.83 -14.13
N SER A 24 -17.59 5.95 -15.12
CA SER A 24 -17.78 6.31 -16.53
C SER A 24 -18.50 5.22 -17.33
N SER A 25 -19.12 5.61 -18.45
CA SER A 25 -19.76 4.66 -19.39
C SER A 25 -18.74 3.69 -19.98
N ASP A 26 -17.61 4.24 -20.42
CA ASP A 26 -16.53 3.55 -21.12
C ASP A 26 -15.27 3.49 -20.26
N PRO A 27 -14.42 2.47 -20.40
CA PRO A 27 -13.18 2.42 -19.67
C PRO A 27 -12.28 3.62 -20.01
N PRO A 28 -11.41 4.06 -19.07
CA PRO A 28 -10.43 5.10 -19.37
C PRO A 28 -9.59 4.75 -20.60
N ALA A 29 -9.24 5.76 -21.39
CA ALA A 29 -8.40 5.58 -22.57
C ALA A 29 -7.03 4.98 -22.21
N GLU A 30 -6.50 5.36 -21.04
CA GLU A 30 -5.30 4.78 -20.47
C GLU A 30 -5.34 4.73 -18.94
N CYS A 31 -4.62 3.78 -18.36
CA CYS A 31 -4.28 3.78 -16.94
C CYS A 31 -3.00 4.61 -16.72
N HIS A 32 -3.15 5.83 -16.20
CA HIS A 32 -2.02 6.76 -15.95
C HIS A 32 -0.98 6.22 -14.97
N ILE A 33 -1.33 5.21 -14.16
CA ILE A 33 -0.37 4.52 -13.29
C ILE A 33 0.46 3.50 -14.07
N CYS A 34 -0.13 2.79 -15.03
CA CYS A 34 0.57 1.76 -15.81
C CYS A 34 1.46 2.34 -16.92
N VAL A 35 1.18 3.55 -17.40
CA VAL A 35 2.04 4.26 -18.37
C VAL A 35 3.18 5.02 -17.68
N ASP A 36 3.15 5.16 -16.35
CA ASP A 36 4.27 5.72 -15.59
C ASP A 36 5.46 4.75 -15.58
N GLU A 37 6.69 5.27 -15.61
CA GLU A 37 7.95 4.48 -15.57
C GLU A 37 8.07 3.57 -14.32
N ARG A 38 7.22 3.80 -13.31
CA ARG A 38 7.11 3.03 -12.06
C ARG A 38 6.28 1.75 -12.22
N GLN A 39 5.76 1.51 -13.41
CA GLN A 39 4.96 0.37 -13.81
C GLN A 39 5.18 0.09 -15.30
N PHE A 40 4.36 -0.76 -15.90
CA PHE A 40 4.43 -1.09 -17.30
C PHE A 40 3.04 -1.32 -17.90
N VAL A 41 2.96 -1.18 -19.22
CA VAL A 41 1.84 -1.66 -20.02
C VAL A 41 2.13 -3.10 -20.43
N PRO A 42 1.25 -4.09 -20.14
CA PRO A 42 1.46 -5.46 -20.57
C PRO A 42 1.55 -5.59 -22.10
N LYS A 43 2.20 -6.64 -22.59
CA LYS A 43 2.33 -6.93 -24.04
C LYS A 43 0.99 -6.93 -24.79
N GLY A 44 -0.08 -7.38 -24.13
CA GLY A 44 -1.44 -7.41 -24.68
C GLY A 44 -2.20 -6.08 -24.58
N GLY A 45 -1.54 -5.00 -24.15
CA GLY A 45 -2.19 -3.72 -23.84
C GLY A 45 -2.84 -3.69 -22.47
N GLN A 46 -3.50 -2.58 -22.18
CA GLN A 46 -4.26 -2.39 -20.94
C GLN A 46 -5.64 -3.05 -21.08
N ARG A 47 -6.07 -3.70 -19.98
CA ARG A 47 -7.39 -4.32 -19.88
C ARG A 47 -8.13 -3.79 -18.68
N TRP A 48 -9.44 -3.82 -18.77
CA TRP A 48 -10.34 -3.21 -17.80
C TRP A 48 -11.37 -4.21 -17.31
N THR A 49 -11.69 -4.14 -16.02
CA THR A 49 -12.72 -4.97 -15.39
C THR A 49 -13.53 -4.16 -14.37
N LYS A 50 -14.45 -4.81 -13.67
CA LYS A 50 -15.34 -4.24 -12.64
C LYS A 50 -15.48 -5.23 -11.48
N GLN A 51 -15.96 -4.79 -10.31
CA GLN A 51 -16.15 -5.67 -9.15
C GLN A 51 -17.06 -6.87 -9.47
N GLU A 52 -18.18 -6.64 -10.15
CA GLU A 52 -19.12 -7.69 -10.55
C GLU A 52 -18.45 -8.78 -11.42
N GLN A 53 -17.54 -8.38 -12.31
CA GLN A 53 -16.81 -9.33 -13.15
C GLN A 53 -15.78 -10.12 -12.33
N LEU A 54 -15.11 -9.50 -11.36
CA LEU A 54 -14.23 -10.20 -10.44
C LEU A 54 -15.02 -11.21 -9.59
N LYS A 55 -16.20 -10.82 -9.09
CA LYS A 55 -17.10 -11.70 -8.36
C LYS A 55 -17.53 -12.90 -9.19
N GLN A 56 -17.94 -12.69 -10.45
CA GLN A 56 -18.31 -13.77 -11.38
C GLN A 56 -17.15 -14.71 -11.72
N ARG A 57 -15.91 -14.18 -11.75
CA ARG A 57 -14.69 -14.99 -11.93
C ARG A 57 -14.28 -15.76 -10.66
N GLY A 58 -14.99 -15.59 -9.55
CA GLY A 58 -14.77 -16.33 -8.30
C GLY A 58 -13.62 -15.81 -7.44
N TYR A 59 -13.23 -14.54 -7.61
CA TYR A 59 -12.30 -13.89 -6.68
C TYR A 59 -12.90 -13.82 -5.28
N ARG A 60 -12.05 -13.92 -4.26
CA ARG A 60 -12.38 -13.81 -2.85
C ARG A 60 -11.20 -13.23 -2.09
N ASN A 61 -11.41 -12.74 -0.86
CA ASN A 61 -10.30 -12.33 -0.01
C ASN A 61 -9.90 -13.45 0.97
N MET A 62 -8.61 -13.59 1.19
CA MET A 62 -8.01 -14.42 2.23
C MET A 62 -7.44 -13.55 3.35
N TYR A 63 -7.29 -14.15 4.54
CA TYR A 63 -6.89 -13.46 5.76
C TYR A 63 -5.75 -14.21 6.44
N GLN A 64 -4.76 -13.48 6.95
CA GLN A 64 -3.69 -14.03 7.78
C GLN A 64 -3.51 -13.14 9.02
N LYS A 65 -3.50 -13.75 10.19
CA LYS A 65 -3.18 -13.03 11.43
C LYS A 65 -1.66 -12.97 11.59
N HIS A 66 -1.11 -11.76 11.71
CA HIS A 66 0.33 -11.52 11.90
C HIS A 66 0.66 -11.19 13.36
N GLU A 67 -0.18 -10.38 14.00
CA GLU A 67 -0.10 -10.08 15.43
C GLU A 67 -1.49 -10.16 16.06
N GLN A 68 -1.58 -9.99 17.38
CA GLN A 68 -2.85 -9.99 18.08
C GLN A 68 -3.86 -9.01 17.47
N ASN A 69 -3.40 -7.85 16.99
CA ASN A 69 -4.20 -6.74 16.47
C ASN A 69 -3.89 -6.41 15.00
N LEU A 70 -3.27 -7.33 14.25
CA LEU A 70 -2.86 -7.09 12.87
C LEU A 70 -3.22 -8.27 11.97
N TYR A 71 -4.05 -8.01 10.96
CA TYR A 71 -4.49 -9.00 9.98
C TYR A 71 -4.13 -8.54 8.57
N GLY A 72 -3.45 -9.39 7.80
CA GLY A 72 -3.26 -9.22 6.37
C GLY A 72 -4.49 -9.70 5.60
N ILE A 73 -4.88 -8.96 4.56
CA ILE A 73 -6.01 -9.25 3.67
C ILE A 73 -5.48 -9.23 2.24
N ALA A 74 -5.68 -10.30 1.47
CA ALA A 74 -5.33 -10.30 0.04
C ALA A 74 -6.39 -10.97 -0.82
N THR A 75 -6.49 -10.52 -2.07
CA THR A 75 -7.38 -11.13 -3.06
C THR A 75 -6.76 -12.40 -3.65
N VAL A 76 -7.54 -13.49 -3.67
CA VAL A 76 -7.19 -14.77 -4.27
C VAL A 76 -8.21 -15.20 -5.33
N PRO A 77 -7.77 -15.72 -6.49
CA PRO A 77 -6.38 -15.79 -6.96
C PRO A 77 -5.73 -14.41 -7.10
N LYS A 78 -4.41 -14.34 -7.32
CA LYS A 78 -3.68 -13.08 -7.47
C LYS A 78 -4.38 -12.15 -8.48
N PHE A 79 -4.65 -10.92 -8.07
CA PHE A 79 -5.19 -9.86 -8.92
C PHE A 79 -4.28 -8.63 -8.87
N GLY A 80 -4.19 -7.88 -9.99
CA GLY A 80 -3.32 -6.72 -10.09
C GLY A 80 -1.87 -7.07 -9.73
N ILE A 81 -1.26 -6.27 -8.85
CA ILE A 81 0.12 -6.51 -8.39
C ILE A 81 0.23 -7.66 -7.38
N GLY A 82 -0.88 -8.10 -6.76
CA GLY A 82 -0.92 -9.18 -5.77
C GLY A 82 -0.58 -8.77 -4.36
N GLN A 83 -0.81 -7.49 -4.04
CA GLN A 83 -0.61 -6.89 -2.74
C GLN A 83 -1.58 -7.43 -1.68
N ARG A 84 -1.22 -7.22 -0.41
CA ARG A 84 -2.13 -7.32 0.74
C ARG A 84 -2.37 -5.94 1.35
N ALA A 85 -3.55 -5.75 1.92
CA ALA A 85 -3.85 -4.68 2.85
C ALA A 85 -3.70 -5.18 4.29
N PHE A 86 -3.55 -4.28 5.25
CA PHE A 86 -3.55 -4.63 6.68
C PHE A 86 -4.72 -3.99 7.42
N LEU A 87 -5.52 -4.81 8.08
CA LEU A 87 -6.44 -4.36 9.12
C LEU A 87 -5.67 -4.25 10.44
N LEU A 88 -5.42 -3.01 10.87
CA LEU A 88 -4.82 -2.69 12.16
C LEU A 88 -5.92 -2.32 13.16
N GLN A 89 -6.07 -3.12 14.22
CA GLN A 89 -7.05 -2.86 15.27
C GLN A 89 -6.44 -2.00 16.38
N THR A 90 -7.12 -0.92 16.76
CA THR A 90 -6.68 -0.06 17.87
C THR A 90 -7.84 0.41 18.76
N PRO A 91 -7.57 0.86 20.00
CA PRO A 91 -8.62 1.29 20.93
C PRO A 91 -9.52 2.40 20.40
N ASN A 92 -8.98 3.34 19.62
CA ASN A 92 -9.75 4.48 19.08
C ASN A 92 -10.17 4.30 17.62
N GLY A 93 -10.24 3.06 17.12
CA GLY A 93 -10.81 2.70 15.83
C GLY A 93 -9.81 2.04 14.89
N ASN A 94 -10.29 1.09 14.08
CA ASN A 94 -9.43 0.32 13.19
C ASN A 94 -9.00 1.15 11.97
N LEU A 95 -7.80 0.88 11.49
CA LEU A 95 -7.24 1.48 10.27
C LEU A 95 -6.99 0.39 9.23
N LEU A 96 -7.40 0.63 8.00
CA LEU A 96 -6.95 -0.18 6.87
C LEU A 96 -5.71 0.47 6.25
N CYS A 97 -4.58 -0.22 6.31
CA CYS A 97 -3.33 0.22 5.69
C CYS A 97 -3.25 -0.40 4.30
N ASP A 98 -3.20 0.44 3.27
CA ASP A 98 -3.39 0.09 1.87
C ASP A 98 -4.76 -0.56 1.58
N CYS A 99 -5.06 -0.79 0.31
CA CYS A 99 -6.28 -1.46 -0.12
C CYS A 99 -5.98 -2.64 -1.03
N VAL A 100 -6.85 -3.64 -1.01
CA VAL A 100 -6.96 -4.63 -2.08
C VAL A 100 -8.09 -4.24 -3.02
N THR A 101 -8.04 -4.69 -4.27
CA THR A 101 -9.06 -4.31 -5.25
C THR A 101 -10.40 -4.96 -4.93
N PHE A 102 -10.45 -6.28 -4.75
CA PHE A 102 -11.74 -6.98 -4.65
C PHE A 102 -12.37 -6.75 -3.27
N LEU A 103 -13.65 -6.36 -3.26
CA LEU A 103 -14.44 -6.17 -2.05
C LEU A 103 -15.78 -6.88 -2.19
N ASP A 104 -16.06 -7.82 -1.29
CA ASP A 104 -17.31 -8.57 -1.25
C ASP A 104 -18.00 -8.44 0.11
N ASP A 105 -19.28 -8.85 0.17
CA ASP A 105 -20.11 -8.77 1.37
C ASP A 105 -19.48 -9.56 2.55
N ALA A 106 -18.88 -10.72 2.27
CA ALA A 106 -18.21 -11.53 3.28
C ALA A 106 -17.04 -10.77 3.93
N THR A 107 -16.22 -10.06 3.13
CA THR A 107 -15.13 -9.22 3.64
C THR A 107 -15.66 -8.08 4.48
N ILE A 108 -16.74 -7.42 4.03
CA ILE A 108 -17.37 -6.33 4.76
C ILE A 108 -17.87 -6.82 6.13
N ASP A 109 -18.56 -7.95 6.16
CA ASP A 109 -19.14 -8.52 7.38
C ASP A 109 -18.07 -8.98 8.37
N ILE A 110 -16.99 -9.63 7.89
CA ILE A 110 -15.84 -10.01 8.72
C ILE A 110 -15.24 -8.77 9.39
N ILE A 111 -14.96 -7.71 8.62
CA ILE A 111 -14.31 -6.51 9.16
C ILE A 111 -15.25 -5.76 10.12
N LYS A 112 -16.55 -5.69 9.83
CA LYS A 112 -17.55 -5.17 10.78
C LYS A 112 -17.58 -5.97 12.08
N GLY A 113 -17.51 -7.30 12.00
CA GLY A 113 -17.38 -8.19 13.15
C GLY A 113 -16.10 -7.95 13.97
N LEU A 114 -15.04 -7.45 13.33
CA LEU A 114 -13.78 -7.04 13.95
C LEU A 114 -13.74 -5.57 14.42
N GLY A 115 -14.89 -4.89 14.44
CA GLY A 115 -15.02 -3.51 14.92
C GLY A 115 -15.10 -2.44 13.82
N GLY A 116 -15.23 -2.83 12.55
CA GLY A 116 -15.36 -1.93 11.41
C GLY A 116 -14.05 -1.22 11.05
N LEU A 117 -14.15 -0.09 10.35
CA LEU A 117 -13.03 0.76 9.97
C LEU A 117 -13.34 2.22 10.33
N ARG A 118 -12.34 2.92 10.85
CA ARG A 118 -12.40 4.37 11.09
C ARG A 118 -11.83 5.16 9.92
N ALA A 119 -10.78 4.65 9.27
CA ALA A 119 -10.17 5.27 8.10
C ALA A 119 -9.40 4.25 7.26
N ILE A 120 -8.94 4.73 6.11
CA ILE A 120 -7.98 4.05 5.23
C ILE A 120 -6.75 4.95 5.11
N ALA A 121 -5.55 4.39 5.17
CA ALA A 121 -4.31 5.11 4.87
C ALA A 121 -3.54 4.35 3.79
N ILE A 122 -3.22 5.03 2.69
CA ILE A 122 -2.59 4.38 1.53
C ILE A 122 -1.17 4.88 1.33
N SER A 123 -0.24 3.95 1.15
CA SER A 123 1.19 4.20 1.04
C SER A 123 1.54 5.04 -0.19
N HIS A 124 1.05 4.65 -1.37
CA HIS A 124 1.36 5.25 -2.69
C HIS A 124 0.45 4.69 -3.82
N PRO A 125 0.52 5.23 -5.05
CA PRO A 125 -0.46 4.97 -6.12
C PRO A 125 -0.79 3.54 -6.49
N HIS A 126 0.16 2.59 -6.43
CA HIS A 126 -0.13 1.19 -6.77
C HIS A 126 -1.11 0.52 -5.79
N PHE A 127 -1.26 1.10 -4.60
CA PHE A 127 -2.08 0.56 -3.51
C PHE A 127 -3.42 1.30 -3.37
N TYR A 128 -3.71 2.28 -4.24
CA TYR A 128 -4.99 2.98 -4.29
C TYR A 128 -6.16 2.01 -4.54
N SER A 129 -5.93 0.93 -5.30
CA SER A 129 -6.87 -0.18 -5.49
C SER A 129 -8.31 0.30 -5.69
N ALA A 130 -9.29 -0.26 -4.97
CA ALA A 130 -10.69 0.18 -4.99
C ALA A 130 -11.06 1.03 -3.76
N ASN A 131 -10.19 1.97 -3.36
CA ASN A 131 -10.36 2.73 -2.11
C ASN A 131 -11.70 3.49 -1.99
N ALA A 132 -12.30 3.93 -3.09
CA ALA A 132 -13.63 4.55 -3.08
C ALA A 132 -14.72 3.58 -2.62
N GLN A 133 -14.70 2.33 -3.11
CA GLN A 133 -15.63 1.29 -2.67
C GLN A 133 -15.42 0.91 -1.21
N TRP A 134 -14.17 0.79 -0.77
CA TRP A 134 -13.85 0.56 0.64
C TRP A 134 -14.39 1.71 1.50
N SER A 135 -14.12 2.97 1.13
CA SER A 135 -14.66 4.13 1.87
C SER A 135 -16.19 4.08 1.96
N ALA A 136 -16.89 3.87 0.84
CA ALA A 136 -18.35 3.81 0.81
C ALA A 136 -18.93 2.63 1.61
N ALA A 137 -18.31 1.44 1.54
CA ALA A 137 -18.78 0.24 2.24
C ALA A 137 -18.72 0.37 3.77
N PHE A 138 -17.82 1.20 4.28
CA PHE A 138 -17.63 1.44 5.71
C PHE A 138 -18.18 2.79 6.18
N GLY A 139 -19.03 3.45 5.38
CA GLY A 139 -19.78 4.64 5.80
C GLY A 139 -19.08 5.95 5.43
N ASN A 140 -18.50 6.03 4.23
CA ASN A 140 -17.81 7.20 3.69
C ASN A 140 -16.65 7.67 4.59
N ILE A 141 -15.88 6.69 5.08
CA ILE A 141 -14.72 6.94 5.94
C ILE A 141 -13.59 7.64 5.18
N PRO A 142 -12.77 8.47 5.87
CA PRO A 142 -11.67 9.17 5.23
C PRO A 142 -10.61 8.22 4.67
N VAL A 143 -10.07 8.61 3.50
CA VAL A 143 -8.95 7.94 2.84
C VAL A 143 -7.75 8.90 2.82
N TYR A 144 -6.72 8.61 3.60
CA TYR A 144 -5.52 9.42 3.66
C TYR A 144 -4.56 9.07 2.52
N MET A 145 -4.25 10.08 1.70
CA MET A 145 -3.28 10.01 0.61
C MET A 145 -2.32 11.20 0.71
N HIS A 146 -1.06 11.05 0.32
CA HIS A 146 -0.14 12.18 0.33
C HIS A 146 -0.40 13.10 -0.88
N GLU A 147 -0.44 14.43 -0.68
CA GLU A 147 -0.79 15.41 -1.72
C GLU A 147 0.07 15.31 -2.99
N LYS A 148 1.35 14.95 -2.81
CA LYS A 148 2.31 14.80 -3.90
C LYS A 148 1.94 13.70 -4.89
N ASP A 149 1.08 12.78 -4.48
CA ASP A 149 0.63 11.67 -5.31
C ASP A 149 -0.78 11.89 -5.90
N ARG A 150 -1.39 13.07 -5.68
CA ARG A 150 -2.75 13.43 -6.14
C ARG A 150 -2.97 13.19 -7.64
N LYS A 151 -1.98 13.50 -8.48
CA LYS A 151 -2.11 13.32 -9.93
C LYS A 151 -2.25 11.86 -10.37
N TRP A 152 -1.91 10.90 -9.51
CA TRP A 152 -2.07 9.47 -9.81
C TRP A 152 -3.35 8.88 -9.17
N ALA A 153 -4.17 9.67 -8.48
CA ALA A 153 -5.43 9.18 -7.95
C ALA A 153 -6.37 8.78 -9.10
N GLY A 154 -6.61 7.47 -9.26
CA GLY A 154 -7.52 6.92 -10.28
C GLY A 154 -8.95 7.43 -10.12
N TYR A 155 -9.38 7.58 -8.86
CA TYR A 155 -10.66 8.17 -8.48
C TYR A 155 -10.45 9.11 -7.29
N ASP A 156 -10.41 10.42 -7.58
CA ASP A 156 -10.36 11.49 -6.57
C ASP A 156 -11.77 11.78 -6.03
N HIS A 157 -12.25 10.94 -5.10
CA HIS A 157 -13.57 11.09 -4.48
C HIS A 157 -13.56 11.98 -3.23
N GLU A 158 -14.72 12.43 -2.77
CA GLU A 158 -14.85 13.43 -1.70
C GLU A 158 -14.27 13.01 -0.34
N ASN A 159 -14.19 11.70 -0.07
CA ASN A 159 -13.61 11.19 1.19
C ASN A 159 -12.07 11.12 1.16
N VAL A 160 -11.42 11.43 0.03
CA VAL A 160 -9.96 11.52 -0.03
C VAL A 160 -9.48 12.75 0.73
N SER A 161 -8.71 12.51 1.78
CA SER A 161 -8.06 13.52 2.60
C SER A 161 -6.57 13.57 2.26
N TYR A 162 -6.19 14.56 1.46
CA TYR A 162 -4.78 14.78 1.15
C TYR A 162 -4.05 15.39 2.34
N TRP A 163 -2.94 14.76 2.73
CA TRP A 163 -2.04 15.30 3.74
C TRP A 163 -0.70 15.73 3.11
N SER A 164 -0.03 16.66 3.79
CA SER A 164 1.19 17.29 3.32
C SER A 164 2.32 17.18 4.35
N GLY A 165 3.53 17.52 3.93
CA GLY A 165 4.71 17.51 4.79
C GLY A 165 5.43 16.16 4.83
N GLU A 166 5.99 15.83 5.99
CA GLU A 166 6.82 14.64 6.20
C GLU A 166 6.12 13.61 7.09
N THR A 167 5.21 14.05 7.97
CA THR A 167 4.48 13.17 8.89
C THR A 167 3.05 13.65 9.09
N LEU A 168 2.09 12.73 9.12
CA LEU A 168 0.73 12.95 9.62
C LEU A 168 0.49 12.09 10.86
N SER A 169 0.17 12.72 11.98
CA SER A 169 -0.26 11.99 13.18
C SER A 169 -1.73 11.58 13.07
N LEU A 170 -1.99 10.32 13.36
CA LEU A 170 -3.32 9.75 13.54
C LEU A 170 -3.58 9.53 15.04
N TRP A 171 -4.61 8.75 15.37
CA TRP A 171 -4.91 8.39 16.76
C TRP A 171 -3.95 7.32 17.29
N ASP A 172 -3.95 7.10 18.61
CA ASP A 172 -3.14 6.08 19.30
C ASP A 172 -1.62 6.14 19.01
N GLY A 173 -1.12 7.34 18.68
CA GLY A 173 0.29 7.56 18.34
C GLY A 173 0.70 7.01 16.97
N ILE A 174 -0.23 6.48 16.17
CA ILE A 174 0.03 6.05 14.80
C ILE A 174 0.45 7.26 13.96
N GLN A 175 1.43 7.06 13.08
CA GLN A 175 1.92 8.09 12.19
C GLN A 175 2.04 7.56 10.76
N LEU A 176 1.59 8.35 9.78
CA LEU A 176 2.01 8.18 8.40
C LEU A 176 3.29 8.99 8.20
N VAL A 177 4.33 8.36 7.66
CA VAL A 177 5.64 8.99 7.47
C VAL A 177 6.01 8.93 5.99
N ARG A 178 6.21 10.09 5.38
CA ARG A 178 6.56 10.19 3.97
C ARG A 178 8.05 9.91 3.78
N LEU A 179 8.34 8.79 3.13
CA LEU A 179 9.69 8.44 2.71
C LEU A 179 9.99 8.93 1.30
N GLY A 180 8.99 9.06 0.43
CA GLY A 180 9.17 9.32 -0.99
C GLY A 180 9.83 8.12 -1.70
N GLY A 181 10.53 8.40 -2.81
CA GLY A 181 11.33 7.42 -3.52
C GLY A 181 10.57 6.81 -4.68
N HIS A 182 9.92 5.66 -4.43
CA HIS A 182 9.09 4.97 -5.43
C HIS A 182 8.05 5.91 -6.03
N PHE A 183 7.31 6.64 -5.18
CA PHE A 183 6.53 7.81 -5.58
C PHE A 183 6.89 9.02 -4.71
N PRO A 184 6.70 10.26 -5.19
CA PRO A 184 7.05 11.46 -4.43
C PRO A 184 6.37 11.55 -3.06
N GLY A 185 5.11 11.11 -2.95
CA GLY A 185 4.31 11.03 -1.73
C GLY A 185 4.41 9.70 -0.99
N GLY A 186 5.19 8.75 -1.49
CA GLY A 186 5.30 7.41 -0.93
C GLY A 186 5.55 7.40 0.57
N SER A 187 4.71 6.68 1.30
CA SER A 187 4.66 6.74 2.76
C SER A 187 4.59 5.36 3.39
N ILE A 188 4.98 5.30 4.64
CA ILE A 188 4.86 4.12 5.50
C ILE A 188 3.94 4.46 6.67
N LEU A 189 3.41 3.44 7.32
CA LEU A 189 2.78 3.59 8.62
C LEU A 189 3.74 3.15 9.73
N HIS A 190 3.91 4.00 10.73
CA HIS A 190 4.57 3.67 11.99
C HIS A 190 3.52 3.42 13.07
N TRP A 191 3.61 2.26 13.71
CA TRP A 191 2.71 1.80 14.77
C TRP A 191 3.51 1.57 16.07
N PRO A 192 3.54 2.54 17.00
CA PRO A 192 4.38 2.45 18.20
C PRO A 192 4.00 1.31 19.15
N SER A 193 2.72 0.96 19.26
CA SER A 193 2.24 -0.11 20.14
C SER A 193 2.31 -1.51 19.51
N GLY A 194 2.76 -1.62 18.26
CA GLY A 194 3.00 -2.91 17.60
C GLY A 194 4.19 -3.66 18.18
N ALA A 195 4.33 -4.94 17.81
CA ALA A 195 5.44 -5.78 18.27
C ALA A 195 5.59 -5.78 19.81
N ASP A 196 4.48 -5.96 20.52
CA ASP A 196 4.42 -5.95 21.99
C ASP A 196 4.98 -4.65 22.61
N GLY A 197 4.74 -3.51 21.94
CA GLY A 197 5.17 -2.18 22.38
C GLY A 197 6.58 -1.79 21.95
N LYS A 198 7.28 -2.60 21.15
CA LYS A 198 8.59 -2.26 20.57
C LYS A 198 8.49 -1.47 19.26
N GLY A 199 7.28 -1.34 18.72
CA GLY A 199 6.97 -0.64 17.49
C GLY A 199 7.04 -1.54 16.25
N ALA A 200 6.19 -1.23 15.28
CA ALA A 200 6.15 -1.88 13.98
C ALA A 200 6.02 -0.86 12.85
N VAL A 201 6.48 -1.25 11.66
CA VAL A 201 6.31 -0.48 10.42
C VAL A 201 5.52 -1.31 9.41
N ILE A 202 4.53 -0.71 8.76
CA ILE A 202 3.87 -1.25 7.57
C ILE A 202 4.35 -0.42 6.40
N SER A 203 5.13 -1.03 5.51
CA SER A 203 5.92 -0.27 4.52
C SER A 203 5.36 -0.29 3.10
N GLY A 204 4.35 -1.11 2.82
CA GLY A 204 4.00 -1.44 1.43
C GLY A 204 5.23 -1.97 0.70
N ASP A 205 5.51 -1.46 -0.50
CA ASP A 205 6.75 -1.70 -1.24
C ASP A 205 7.74 -0.50 -1.16
N ILE A 206 7.43 0.56 -0.39
CA ILE A 206 8.34 1.71 -0.19
C ILE A 206 9.65 1.25 0.46
N LEU A 207 9.54 0.35 1.45
CA LEU A 207 10.64 -0.51 1.91
C LEU A 207 10.28 -1.95 1.57
N GLN A 208 10.81 -2.46 0.46
CA GLN A 208 10.51 -3.80 -0.02
C GLN A 208 11.35 -4.82 0.75
N VAL A 209 10.71 -5.68 1.55
CA VAL A 209 11.37 -6.80 2.22
C VAL A 209 11.87 -7.80 1.16
N THR A 210 13.12 -8.25 1.30
CA THR A 210 13.76 -9.22 0.40
C THR A 210 13.37 -10.65 0.76
N MET A 211 13.57 -11.58 -0.17
CA MET A 211 13.12 -12.98 -0.06
C MET A 211 13.66 -13.73 1.16
N ASP A 212 14.86 -13.39 1.65
CA ASP A 212 15.45 -14.00 2.84
C ASP A 212 14.92 -13.41 4.15
N ARG A 213 14.06 -12.38 4.08
CA ARG A 213 13.45 -11.65 5.21
C ARG A 213 14.47 -11.03 6.16
N LYS A 214 15.67 -10.76 5.64
CA LYS A 214 16.79 -10.20 6.42
C LYS A 214 17.32 -8.88 5.85
N ALA A 215 16.67 -8.36 4.81
CA ALA A 215 17.01 -7.07 4.25
C ALA A 215 15.77 -6.38 3.66
N VAL A 216 15.96 -5.11 3.34
CA VAL A 216 15.02 -4.33 2.53
C VAL A 216 15.72 -3.76 1.29
N SER A 217 14.94 -3.44 0.28
CA SER A 217 15.38 -2.66 -0.88
C SER A 217 14.49 -1.43 -1.07
N VAL A 218 15.03 -0.43 -1.74
CA VAL A 218 14.32 0.78 -2.19
C VAL A 218 14.56 0.93 -3.68
N MET A 219 13.52 1.23 -4.45
CA MET A 219 13.64 1.43 -5.89
C MET A 219 12.77 2.59 -6.34
N ARG A 220 13.15 3.22 -7.45
CA ARG A 220 12.26 4.12 -8.16
C ARG A 220 11.19 3.33 -8.90
N SER A 221 11.53 2.17 -9.45
CA SER A 221 10.57 1.27 -10.11
C SER A 221 11.01 -0.18 -9.91
N PHE A 222 10.27 -0.93 -9.09
CA PHE A 222 10.49 -2.37 -8.96
C PHE A 222 10.21 -3.14 -10.26
N PRO A 223 9.08 -2.90 -10.98
CA PRO A 223 8.77 -3.66 -12.17
C PRO A 223 9.76 -3.48 -13.33
N ASN A 224 10.38 -2.29 -13.42
CA ASN A 224 11.35 -1.96 -14.47
C ASN A 224 12.80 -1.92 -13.96
N TYR A 225 13.02 -2.35 -12.72
CA TYR A 225 14.33 -2.41 -12.07
C TYR A 225 15.11 -1.08 -12.08
N ILE A 226 14.41 0.05 -11.95
CA ILE A 226 15.05 1.38 -11.89
C ILE A 226 15.48 1.66 -10.46
N PRO A 227 16.79 1.83 -10.19
CA PRO A 227 17.27 2.10 -8.84
C PRO A 227 16.80 3.47 -8.35
N LEU A 228 16.69 3.60 -7.03
CA LEU A 228 16.51 4.90 -6.41
C LEU A 228 17.87 5.58 -6.27
N SER A 229 17.94 6.92 -6.24
CA SER A 229 19.22 7.60 -6.07
C SER A 229 19.83 7.34 -4.69
N GLY A 230 21.17 7.33 -4.63
CA GLY A 230 21.90 7.15 -3.36
C GLY A 230 21.53 8.24 -2.33
N SER A 231 21.43 9.50 -2.75
CA SER A 231 21.04 10.61 -1.87
C SER A 231 19.63 10.46 -1.28
N HIS A 232 18.68 9.94 -2.07
CA HIS A 232 17.33 9.70 -1.57
C HIS A 232 17.29 8.50 -0.63
N SER A 233 18.03 7.43 -0.94
CA SER A 233 18.19 6.25 -0.08
C SER A 233 18.80 6.61 1.28
N GLN A 234 19.80 7.51 1.30
CA GLN A 234 20.37 8.07 2.53
C GLN A 234 19.34 8.90 3.32
N ARG A 235 18.48 9.70 2.65
CA ARG A 235 17.40 10.43 3.32
C ARG A 235 16.41 9.47 3.98
N ILE A 236 15.99 8.41 3.28
CA ILE A 236 15.12 7.37 3.84
C ILE A 236 15.77 6.76 5.09
N SER A 237 17.04 6.37 5.01
CA SER A 237 17.79 5.82 6.15
C SER A 237 17.74 6.75 7.36
N LYS A 238 18.03 8.05 7.18
CA LYS A 238 17.99 9.05 8.27
C LYS A 238 16.62 9.17 8.93
N ILE A 239 15.53 9.08 8.17
CA ILE A 239 14.16 9.14 8.72
C ILE A 239 13.85 7.86 9.49
N MET A 240 14.20 6.69 8.93
CA MET A 240 13.98 5.41 9.61
C MET A 240 14.75 5.31 10.93
N GLU A 241 15.89 6.00 11.09
CA GLU A 241 16.61 6.06 12.37
C GLU A 241 15.82 6.76 13.48
N THR A 242 14.93 7.71 13.15
CA THR A 242 14.16 8.46 14.15
C THR A 242 12.94 7.71 14.67
N LEU A 243 12.60 6.57 14.06
CA LEU A 243 11.47 5.74 14.45
C LEU A 243 11.94 4.56 15.31
N GLU A 244 11.15 4.20 16.32
CA GLU A 244 11.37 2.98 17.12
C GLU A 244 10.48 1.85 16.60
N TYR A 245 11.10 0.76 16.17
CA TYR A 245 10.40 -0.42 15.63
C TYR A 245 11.30 -1.67 15.67
N ASP A 246 10.69 -2.81 15.98
CA ASP A 246 11.34 -4.13 15.96
C ASP A 246 10.87 -4.98 14.78
N ARG A 247 9.67 -4.69 14.24
CA ARG A 247 9.04 -5.40 13.13
C ARG A 247 8.77 -4.53 11.92
N LEU A 248 8.79 -5.15 10.75
CA LEU A 248 8.45 -4.50 9.49
C LEU A 248 7.64 -5.45 8.60
N TYR A 249 6.48 -4.98 8.13
CA TYR A 249 5.54 -5.72 7.30
C TYR A 249 5.49 -5.14 5.89
N GLY A 250 5.88 -5.94 4.89
CA GLY A 250 5.86 -5.56 3.48
C GLY A 250 4.53 -5.81 2.77
N ALA A 251 4.44 -5.33 1.53
CA ALA A 251 3.26 -5.38 0.65
C ALA A 251 2.78 -6.77 0.21
N PHE A 252 3.59 -7.82 0.34
CA PHE A 252 3.27 -9.17 -0.16
C PHE A 252 3.36 -10.19 0.97
N PHE A 253 2.59 -11.26 0.86
CA PHE A 253 2.60 -12.34 1.85
C PHE A 253 3.99 -12.94 2.03
N ASP A 254 4.26 -13.34 3.27
CA ASP A 254 5.52 -13.92 3.73
C ASP A 254 6.76 -13.00 3.60
N LEU A 255 6.56 -11.72 3.29
CA LEU A 255 7.63 -10.71 3.21
C LEU A 255 7.53 -9.73 4.37
N GLU A 256 7.91 -10.22 5.55
CA GLU A 256 8.03 -9.44 6.78
C GLU A 256 9.33 -9.75 7.53
N ILE A 257 9.77 -8.79 8.35
CA ILE A 257 10.90 -8.92 9.28
C ILE A 257 10.33 -8.93 10.68
N GLU A 258 10.44 -10.07 11.36
CA GLU A 258 9.75 -10.33 12.65
C GLU A 258 10.52 -9.83 13.88
N THR A 259 11.82 -9.52 13.74
CA THR A 259 12.68 -9.02 14.81
C THR A 259 13.83 -8.21 14.24
N ASN A 260 14.35 -7.25 15.02
CA ASN A 260 15.53 -6.45 14.71
C ASN A 260 15.43 -5.67 13.38
N ALA A 261 14.21 -5.32 12.98
CA ALA A 261 13.96 -4.65 11.70
C ALA A 261 14.75 -3.34 11.55
N LYS A 262 14.88 -2.54 12.63
CA LYS A 262 15.64 -1.29 12.59
C LYS A 262 17.10 -1.47 12.16
N ALA A 263 17.80 -2.46 12.70
CA ALA A 263 19.18 -2.73 12.31
C ALA A 263 19.27 -3.27 10.87
N LEU A 264 18.34 -4.15 10.48
CA LEU A 264 18.32 -4.73 9.13
C LEU A 264 18.04 -3.67 8.06
N VAL A 265 17.12 -2.73 8.32
CA VAL A 265 16.84 -1.59 7.44
C VAL A 265 18.08 -0.70 7.29
N ARG A 266 18.71 -0.30 8.41
CA ARG A 266 19.94 0.49 8.40
C ARG A 266 21.03 -0.16 7.53
N ASN A 267 21.34 -1.42 7.81
CA ASN A 267 22.39 -2.16 7.12
C ASN A 267 22.07 -2.32 5.63
N SER A 268 20.80 -2.56 5.30
CA SER A 268 20.35 -2.70 3.90
C SER A 268 20.52 -1.41 3.10
N LEU A 269 20.11 -0.27 3.67
CA LEU A 269 20.21 1.02 2.98
C LEU A 269 21.66 1.50 2.88
N GLN A 270 22.50 1.24 3.89
CA GLN A 270 23.94 1.50 3.81
C GLN A 270 24.58 0.69 2.68
N ARG A 271 24.28 -0.61 2.60
CA ARG A 271 24.74 -1.49 1.51
C ARG A 271 24.24 -1.02 0.14
N TYR A 272 22.96 -0.63 0.03
CA TYR A 272 22.38 -0.14 -1.22
C TYR A 272 23.08 1.13 -1.72
N VAL A 273 23.31 2.09 -0.81
CA VAL A 273 24.02 3.35 -1.13
C VAL A 273 25.47 3.10 -1.55
N HIS A 274 26.17 2.18 -0.86
CA HIS A 274 27.53 1.79 -1.22
C HIS A 274 27.61 1.32 -2.67
N TRP A 275 26.77 0.37 -3.07
CA TRP A 275 26.77 -0.17 -4.44
C TRP A 275 26.34 0.84 -5.51
N LEU A 276 25.63 1.91 -5.16
CA LEU A 276 25.30 2.99 -6.09
C LEU A 276 26.43 4.01 -6.28
N GLN A 277 27.43 4.02 -5.40
CA GLN A 277 28.50 5.01 -5.36
C GLN A 277 29.87 4.41 -5.63
N SER A 278 30.02 3.10 -5.45
CA SER A 278 31.27 2.39 -5.68
C SER A 278 31.41 1.99 -7.14
N ASP A 279 32.55 2.34 -7.73
CA ASP A 279 33.05 1.64 -8.90
C ASP A 279 33.57 0.29 -8.40
N ASP A 280 32.89 -0.79 -8.80
CA ASP A 280 33.30 -2.15 -8.45
C ASP A 280 34.59 -2.47 -9.20
N THR A 281 35.72 -2.51 -8.49
CA THR A 281 37.02 -2.76 -9.12
C THR A 281 37.20 -4.23 -9.54
N ASP A 282 36.31 -5.11 -9.11
CA ASP A 282 36.34 -6.54 -9.44
C ASP A 282 35.56 -6.85 -10.74
N ILE A 283 34.92 -5.85 -11.37
CA ILE A 283 34.19 -5.94 -12.66
C ILE A 283 34.74 -4.91 -13.65
#